data_AF-A0A920IC79-F1
#
_entry.id   AF-A0A920IC79-F1
#
_cell.length_a   1.000
_cell.length_b   1.000
_cell.length_c   1.000
_cell.angle_alpha   90.00
_cell.angle_beta   90.00
_cell.angle_gamma   90.00
#
_symmetry.space_group_name_H-M   'P 1'
#
loop_
_entity.id
_entity.type
_entity.pdbx_description
1 polymer ?
#
loop_
_entity_poly.entity_id
_entity_poly.type
_entity_poly.pdbx_seq_one_letter_code
_entity_poly.pdbx_strand_id
1 'polypeptide(L)'
;MQAKQTKICGQALPQLRPPDEVMKLSRLGSFFPHRLSFMRTFIRRVAAEDACMTVTVNTLDQNGYGHVVLSLPVSGKIFSLIAFSRPLDDSDRTDRVIATKWDASFCLFDGIPDQQDIQYLADQVTRQEAGTYHDKVLTLSRANKSVRLFAHVVEQLAAGAQPDSDQLTATGYLMRTTAVYGNGKFGIADRDRLTGYTGLTGPFQAEMLTVFLIREFTMLLAEHCAQVKGGKAAARLDTPVRRYIGVGNSTGLGMALFWSITRALFTAGSWPVRWLWQLHVM
;
A
#
# COMPACT_ATOMS: atom_id res chain seq x y z
N MET A 1 26.91 41.95 -6.05
CA MET A 1 25.48 41.86 -5.72
C MET A 1 25.33 40.96 -4.49
N GLN A 2 24.99 41.51 -3.33
CA GLN A 2 24.75 40.72 -2.11
C GLN A 2 23.43 39.96 -2.27
N ALA A 3 23.48 38.63 -2.16
CA ALA A 3 22.29 37.79 -2.19
C ALA A 3 21.39 38.13 -0.99
N LYS A 4 20.18 38.63 -1.26
CA LYS A 4 19.15 38.86 -0.24
C LYS A 4 18.88 37.52 0.46
N GLN A 5 19.24 37.41 1.74
CA GLN A 5 18.85 36.28 2.58
C GLN A 5 17.34 36.35 2.83
N THR A 6 16.60 35.49 2.13
CA THR A 6 15.17 35.29 2.37
C THR A 6 14.99 34.62 3.72
N LYS A 7 14.40 35.32 4.68
CA LYS A 7 14.02 34.75 5.99
C LYS A 7 12.62 34.17 5.90
N ILE A 8 12.44 32.91 6.31
CA ILE A 8 11.13 32.28 6.51
C ILE A 8 11.07 31.86 7.98
N CYS A 9 10.00 32.25 8.70
CA CYS A 9 9.81 31.96 10.13
C CYS A 9 10.98 32.40 11.06
N GLY A 10 11.60 33.55 10.79
CA GLY A 10 12.60 34.15 11.69
C GLY A 10 13.98 33.48 11.70
N GLN A 11 14.17 32.38 10.97
CA GLN A 11 15.47 31.71 10.83
C GLN A 11 16.07 31.97 9.45
N ALA A 12 17.41 32.13 9.42
CA ALA A 12 18.13 32.17 8.16
C ALA A 12 18.02 30.81 7.49
N LEU A 13 17.65 30.78 6.21
CA LEU A 13 17.67 29.54 5.45
C LEU A 13 19.10 28.98 5.47
N PRO A 14 19.27 27.67 5.77
CA PRO A 14 20.58 27.05 5.66
C PRO A 14 21.07 27.21 4.22
N GLN A 15 22.39 27.33 4.06
CA GLN A 15 22.99 27.42 2.73
C GLN A 15 22.56 26.19 1.92
N LEU A 16 21.76 26.42 0.88
CA LEU A 16 21.27 25.35 0.02
C LEU A 16 22.43 24.81 -0.81
N ARG A 17 22.48 23.50 -0.99
CA ARG A 17 23.44 22.87 -1.90
C ARG A 17 23.14 23.30 -3.35
N PRO A 18 24.17 23.47 -4.21
CA PRO A 18 23.97 23.86 -5.60
C PRO A 18 23.09 22.85 -6.36
N PRO A 19 22.25 23.31 -7.32
CA PRO A 19 21.42 22.42 -8.14
C PRO A 19 22.20 21.29 -8.81
N ASP A 20 23.40 21.56 -9.33
CA ASP A 20 24.24 20.55 -9.98
C ASP A 20 24.70 19.42 -9.05
N GLU A 21 24.64 19.64 -7.73
CA GLU A 21 24.94 18.61 -6.73
C GLU A 21 23.70 17.77 -6.37
N VAL A 22 22.51 18.39 -6.30
CA VAL A 22 21.28 17.75 -5.78
C VAL A 22 20.30 17.29 -6.86
N MET A 23 20.27 17.95 -8.01
CA MET A 23 19.39 17.66 -9.16
C MET A 23 19.99 16.63 -10.13
N LYS A 24 20.81 15.70 -9.62
CA LYS A 24 21.32 14.57 -10.41
C LYS A 24 20.21 13.53 -10.57
N LEU A 25 20.03 12.95 -11.75
CA LEU A 25 19.00 11.93 -12.00
C LEU A 25 19.06 10.75 -11.02
N SER A 26 20.27 10.30 -10.65
CA SER A 26 20.49 9.25 -9.64
C SER A 26 20.02 9.64 -8.23
N ARG A 27 20.07 10.94 -7.90
CA ARG A 27 19.57 11.51 -6.63
C ARG A 27 18.07 11.76 -6.70
N LEU A 28 17.57 12.34 -7.79
CA LEU A 28 16.14 12.57 -8.04
C LEU A 28 15.33 11.27 -8.01
N GLY A 29 15.86 10.20 -8.60
CA GLY A 29 15.29 8.85 -8.53
C GLY A 29 15.39 8.17 -7.17
N SER A 30 16.13 8.74 -6.21
CA SER A 30 16.27 8.24 -4.83
C SER A 30 15.70 9.21 -3.78
N PHE A 31 14.89 10.19 -4.19
CA PHE A 31 14.27 11.12 -3.23
C PHE A 31 13.32 10.39 -2.28
N PHE A 32 13.61 10.52 -0.99
CA PHE A 32 12.79 9.96 0.07
C PHE A 32 11.51 10.79 0.26
N PRO A 33 10.44 10.16 0.80
CA PRO A 33 9.21 10.88 1.12
C PRO A 33 9.51 12.03 2.10
N HIS A 34 9.21 13.26 1.69
CA HIS A 34 9.33 14.44 2.56
C HIS A 34 8.02 14.71 3.31
N ARG A 35 7.97 15.79 4.09
CA ARG A 35 6.84 16.13 4.97
C ARG A 35 5.49 16.28 4.26
N LEU A 36 5.46 16.44 2.93
CA LEU A 36 4.22 16.55 2.14
C LEU A 36 3.79 15.22 1.52
N SER A 37 4.49 14.12 1.78
CA SER A 37 4.07 12.79 1.34
C SER A 37 2.72 12.44 1.96
N PHE A 38 1.73 12.12 1.10
CA PHE A 38 0.39 11.73 1.54
C PHE A 38 0.41 10.58 2.54
N MET A 39 1.28 9.59 2.32
CA MET A 39 1.44 8.46 3.23
C MET A 39 2.06 8.88 4.57
N ARG A 40 3.08 9.74 4.59
CA ARG A 40 3.65 10.22 5.87
C ARG A 40 2.63 11.02 6.68
N THR A 41 1.82 11.84 6.02
CA THR A 41 0.72 12.58 6.67
C THR A 41 -0.31 11.61 7.26
N PHE A 42 -0.69 10.59 6.51
CA PHE A 42 -1.60 9.54 6.98
C PHE A 42 -1.04 8.76 8.18
N ILE A 43 0.17 8.21 8.06
CA ILE A 43 0.82 7.42 9.14
C ILE A 43 0.97 8.24 10.42
N ARG A 44 1.37 9.52 10.32
CA ARG A 44 1.48 10.40 11.50
C ARG A 44 0.15 10.59 12.21
N ARG A 45 -0.95 10.70 11.44
CA ARG A 45 -2.28 10.84 12.02
C ARG A 45 -2.67 9.56 12.76
N VAL A 46 -2.61 8.42 12.10
CA VAL A 46 -2.96 7.11 12.68
C VAL A 46 -2.10 6.83 13.93
N ALA A 47 -0.82 7.20 13.89
CA ALA A 47 0.06 7.11 15.05
C ALA A 47 -0.31 8.07 16.18
N ALA A 48 -0.65 9.32 15.88
CA ALA A 48 -1.08 10.30 16.89
C ALA A 48 -2.45 9.97 17.50
N GLU A 49 -3.27 9.19 16.79
CA GLU A 49 -4.56 8.67 17.25
C GLU A 49 -4.42 7.34 18.03
N ASP A 50 -3.21 6.80 18.18
CA ASP A 50 -2.94 5.46 18.74
C ASP A 50 -3.86 4.38 18.14
N ALA A 51 -4.12 4.48 16.83
CA ALA A 51 -5.11 3.65 16.18
C ALA A 51 -4.65 2.20 16.05
N CYS A 52 -5.48 1.28 16.52
CA CYS A 52 -5.21 -0.15 16.48
C CYS A 52 -5.98 -0.82 15.34
N MET A 53 -5.24 -1.49 14.45
CA MET A 53 -5.84 -2.33 13.42
C MET A 53 -6.37 -3.62 14.04
N THR A 54 -7.56 -4.05 13.64
CA THR A 54 -8.16 -5.32 14.04
C THR A 54 -8.47 -6.18 12.83
N VAL A 55 -8.28 -7.50 12.98
CA VAL A 55 -8.76 -8.48 12.00
C VAL A 55 -10.15 -8.92 12.45
N THR A 56 -11.20 -8.50 11.75
CA THR A 56 -12.60 -8.79 12.15
C THR A 56 -13.11 -10.08 11.53
N VAL A 57 -12.59 -10.46 10.36
CA VAL A 57 -12.89 -11.72 9.68
C VAL A 57 -11.60 -12.28 9.09
N ASN A 58 -11.37 -13.58 9.25
CA ASN A 58 -10.31 -14.31 8.55
C ASN A 58 -10.82 -15.71 8.19
N THR A 59 -10.98 -15.98 6.89
CA THR A 59 -11.45 -17.27 6.37
C THR A 59 -10.42 -17.90 5.43
N LEU A 60 -9.14 -17.58 5.60
CA LEU A 60 -8.08 -18.13 4.75
C LEU A 60 -7.95 -19.64 4.97
N ASP A 61 -7.94 -20.39 3.88
CA ASP A 61 -7.70 -21.82 3.86
C ASP A 61 -6.21 -22.15 4.05
N GLN A 62 -5.87 -23.44 3.94
CA GLN A 62 -4.49 -23.93 4.06
C GLN A 62 -3.52 -23.37 3.00
N ASN A 63 -4.04 -22.92 1.86
CA ASN A 63 -3.27 -22.34 0.78
C ASN A 63 -3.23 -20.80 0.84
N GLY A 64 -3.90 -20.20 1.83
CA GLY A 64 -4.06 -18.75 1.93
C GLY A 64 -5.09 -18.19 0.94
N TYR A 65 -6.08 -18.98 0.53
CA TYR A 65 -7.22 -18.52 -0.27
C TYR A 65 -8.45 -18.31 0.59
N GLY A 66 -9.25 -17.30 0.28
CA GLY A 66 -10.40 -16.89 1.09
C GLY A 66 -10.48 -15.37 1.19
N HIS A 67 -10.94 -14.86 2.33
CA HIS A 67 -10.95 -13.42 2.57
C HIS A 67 -10.55 -13.06 4.00
N VAL A 68 -10.06 -11.83 4.14
CA VAL A 68 -9.72 -11.21 5.42
C VAL A 68 -10.32 -9.81 5.44
N VAL A 69 -10.88 -9.41 6.58
CA VAL A 69 -11.32 -8.03 6.83
C VAL A 69 -10.42 -7.38 7.85
N LEU A 70 -9.70 -6.34 7.43
CA LEU A 70 -8.83 -5.52 8.27
C LEU A 70 -9.51 -4.18 8.55
N SER A 71 -9.85 -3.91 9.80
CA SER A 71 -10.51 -2.67 10.20
C SER A 71 -9.55 -1.76 10.95
N LEU A 72 -9.58 -0.47 10.64
CA LEU A 72 -8.78 0.56 11.31
C LEU A 72 -9.65 1.80 11.60
N PRO A 73 -9.70 2.25 12.86
CA PRO A 73 -10.30 3.55 13.18
C PRO A 73 -9.39 4.68 12.69
N VAL A 74 -9.97 5.65 12.00
CA VAL A 74 -9.30 6.89 11.57
C VAL A 74 -10.21 8.07 11.88
N SER A 75 -9.72 8.98 12.73
CA SER A 75 -10.43 10.18 13.17
C SER A 75 -11.86 9.90 13.66
N GLY A 76 -12.03 8.87 14.48
CA GLY A 76 -13.31 8.51 15.13
C GLY A 76 -14.25 7.66 14.28
N LYS A 77 -13.87 7.29 13.04
CA LYS A 77 -14.66 6.42 12.16
C LYS A 77 -13.88 5.17 11.76
N ILE A 78 -14.55 4.03 11.68
CA ILE A 78 -13.93 2.76 11.28
C ILE A 78 -14.01 2.61 9.76
N PHE A 79 -12.89 2.22 9.15
CA PHE A 79 -12.82 1.82 7.76
C PHE A 79 -12.26 0.41 7.68
N SER A 80 -12.74 -0.39 6.74
CA SER A 80 -12.32 -1.79 6.61
C SER A 80 -11.82 -2.11 5.23
N LEU A 81 -10.66 -2.74 5.11
CA LEU A 81 -10.23 -3.38 3.88
C LEU A 81 -10.81 -4.79 3.82
N ILE A 82 -11.58 -5.09 2.79
CA ILE A 82 -11.94 -6.47 2.45
C ILE A 82 -10.91 -6.96 1.43
N ALA A 83 -10.11 -7.94 1.84
CA ALA A 83 -9.08 -8.55 1.02
C ALA A 83 -9.51 -9.95 0.60
N PHE A 84 -9.68 -10.18 -0.70
CA PHE A 84 -9.96 -11.49 -1.26
C PHE A 84 -8.68 -12.06 -1.85
N SER A 85 -8.25 -13.25 -1.41
CA SER A 85 -7.14 -13.99 -2.03
C SER A 85 -7.68 -15.23 -2.73
N ARG A 86 -7.22 -15.46 -3.96
CA ARG A 86 -7.74 -16.51 -4.84
C ARG A 86 -6.61 -17.27 -5.52
N PRO A 87 -6.84 -18.53 -5.91
CA PRO A 87 -5.92 -19.25 -6.75
C PRO A 87 -5.78 -18.52 -8.10
N LEU A 88 -4.55 -18.47 -8.59
CA LEU A 88 -4.21 -17.96 -9.90
C LEU A 88 -3.18 -18.89 -10.52
N ASP A 89 -3.53 -19.45 -11.68
CA ASP A 89 -2.65 -20.32 -12.45
C ASP A 89 -1.44 -19.54 -12.95
N ASP A 90 -0.27 -20.19 -12.97
CA ASP A 90 0.98 -19.53 -13.34
C ASP A 90 0.97 -19.00 -14.79
N SER A 91 0.22 -19.64 -15.68
CA SER A 91 0.03 -19.16 -17.06
C SER A 91 -0.75 -17.84 -17.15
N ASP A 92 -1.58 -17.56 -16.15
CA ASP A 92 -2.41 -16.36 -16.08
C ASP A 92 -1.72 -15.21 -15.31
N ARG A 93 -0.55 -15.47 -14.70
CA ARG A 93 0.23 -14.47 -13.98
C ARG A 93 0.92 -13.52 -14.97
N THR A 94 0.50 -12.27 -14.96
CA THR A 94 1.17 -11.22 -15.72
C THR A 94 1.29 -9.93 -14.91
N ASP A 95 2.44 -9.28 -15.02
CA ASP A 95 2.71 -7.98 -14.39
C ASP A 95 2.05 -6.81 -15.13
N ARG A 96 1.40 -7.09 -16.27
CA ARG A 96 0.78 -6.07 -17.11
C ARG A 96 -0.48 -5.50 -16.45
N VAL A 97 -0.66 -4.19 -16.58
CA VAL A 97 -1.85 -3.46 -16.09
C VAL A 97 -3.15 -3.95 -16.73
N ILE A 98 -3.07 -4.57 -17.91
CA ILE A 98 -4.18 -5.15 -18.67
C ILE A 98 -4.51 -6.61 -18.30
N ALA A 99 -3.89 -7.16 -17.25
CA ALA A 99 -4.28 -8.47 -16.73
C ALA A 99 -5.79 -8.50 -16.45
N THR A 100 -6.40 -9.69 -16.48
CA THR A 100 -7.80 -9.91 -16.11
C THR A 100 -7.95 -10.72 -14.82
N LYS A 101 -6.84 -11.26 -14.30
CA LYS A 101 -6.79 -12.07 -13.09
C LYS A 101 -5.59 -11.65 -12.21
N TRP A 102 -5.76 -11.76 -10.90
CA TRP A 102 -4.76 -11.39 -9.89
C TRP A 102 -4.83 -12.32 -8.69
N ASP A 103 -3.73 -12.44 -7.95
CA ASP A 103 -3.69 -13.24 -6.70
C ASP A 103 -4.64 -12.70 -5.62
N ALA A 104 -4.83 -11.39 -5.60
CA ALA A 104 -5.68 -10.73 -4.62
C ALA A 104 -6.40 -9.51 -5.20
N SER A 105 -7.62 -9.31 -4.73
CA SER A 105 -8.45 -8.15 -5.02
C SER A 105 -8.93 -7.52 -3.71
N PHE A 106 -9.09 -6.20 -3.71
CA PHE A 106 -9.29 -5.42 -2.51
C PHE A 106 -10.35 -4.35 -2.72
N CYS A 107 -11.15 -4.10 -1.68
CA CYS A 107 -11.94 -2.88 -1.58
C CYS A 107 -11.80 -2.26 -0.19
N LEU A 108 -11.71 -0.93 -0.15
CA LEU A 108 -11.84 -0.18 1.11
C LEU A 108 -13.32 0.13 1.32
N PHE A 109 -13.83 -0.20 2.49
CA PHE A 109 -15.22 -0.14 2.87
C PHE A 109 -15.44 0.90 3.98
N ASP A 110 -16.52 1.66 3.85
CA ASP A 110 -17.00 2.64 4.82
C ASP A 110 -17.73 1.93 5.98
N GLY A 111 -17.02 1.70 7.09
CA GLY A 111 -17.53 0.98 8.26
C GLY A 111 -16.97 -0.44 8.39
N ILE A 112 -17.71 -1.28 9.12
CA ILE A 112 -17.45 -2.73 9.24
C ILE A 112 -18.47 -3.43 8.32
N PRO A 113 -18.03 -4.18 7.31
CA PRO A 113 -18.93 -4.88 6.40
C PRO A 113 -19.60 -6.05 7.11
N ASP A 114 -20.87 -6.26 6.84
CA ASP A 114 -21.56 -7.49 7.28
C ASP A 114 -21.33 -8.65 6.31
N GLN A 115 -21.90 -9.82 6.62
CA GLN A 115 -21.74 -11.01 5.78
C GLN A 115 -22.35 -10.83 4.37
N GLN A 116 -23.43 -10.06 4.24
CA GLN A 116 -24.08 -9.81 2.96
C GLN A 116 -23.22 -8.88 2.10
N ASP A 117 -22.66 -7.82 2.70
CA ASP A 117 -21.68 -6.93 2.07
C ASP A 117 -20.49 -7.73 1.52
N ILE A 118 -19.90 -8.62 2.34
CA ILE A 118 -18.73 -9.42 1.93
C ILE A 118 -19.09 -10.38 0.78
N GLN A 119 -20.21 -11.10 0.87
CA GLN A 119 -20.64 -12.04 -0.17
C GLN A 119 -20.93 -11.32 -1.49
N TYR A 120 -21.63 -10.18 -1.43
CA TYR A 120 -21.89 -9.36 -2.60
C TYR A 120 -20.57 -8.87 -3.23
N LEU A 121 -19.68 -8.28 -2.42
CA LEU A 121 -18.44 -7.68 -2.90
C LEU A 121 -17.42 -8.72 -3.40
N ALA A 122 -17.46 -9.96 -2.91
CA ALA A 122 -16.57 -11.02 -3.39
C ALA A 122 -16.61 -11.15 -4.92
N ASP A 123 -17.80 -11.18 -5.51
CA ASP A 123 -17.94 -11.30 -6.96
C ASP A 123 -17.69 -9.97 -7.67
N GLN A 124 -18.23 -8.87 -7.13
CA GLN A 124 -18.15 -7.57 -7.79
C GLN A 124 -16.73 -7.04 -7.88
N VAL A 125 -15.97 -7.09 -6.79
CA VAL A 125 -14.59 -6.58 -6.71
C VAL A 125 -13.68 -7.30 -7.71
N THR A 126 -13.96 -8.56 -8.04
CA THR A 126 -13.17 -9.32 -9.01
C THR A 126 -13.50 -8.95 -10.45
N ARG A 127 -14.74 -8.52 -10.71
CA ARG A 127 -15.17 -8.05 -12.05
C ARG A 127 -14.65 -6.67 -12.40
N GLN A 128 -14.09 -5.93 -11.43
CA GLN A 128 -13.44 -4.64 -11.64
C GLN A 128 -14.39 -3.67 -12.36
N GLU A 129 -14.08 -3.24 -13.57
CA GLU A 129 -14.89 -2.31 -14.36
C GLU A 129 -16.30 -2.82 -14.69
N ALA A 130 -16.48 -4.14 -14.74
CA ALA A 130 -17.78 -4.78 -14.96
C ALA A 130 -18.52 -5.09 -13.65
N GLY A 131 -17.94 -4.73 -12.50
CA GLY A 131 -18.57 -4.85 -11.20
C GLY A 131 -19.52 -3.69 -10.93
N THR A 132 -20.58 -3.97 -10.18
CA THR A 132 -21.47 -2.96 -9.61
C THR A 132 -21.15 -2.81 -8.14
N TYR A 133 -21.03 -1.57 -7.69
CA TYR A 133 -20.67 -1.26 -6.31
C TYR A 133 -21.69 -0.30 -5.72
N HIS A 134 -21.72 -0.27 -4.40
CA HIS A 134 -22.54 0.69 -3.66
C HIS A 134 -21.65 1.76 -3.00
N ASP A 135 -22.31 2.77 -2.48
CA ASP A 135 -21.75 4.01 -1.94
C ASP A 135 -20.85 3.86 -0.69
N LYS A 136 -20.70 2.65 -0.14
CA LYS A 136 -19.77 2.35 0.95
C LYS A 136 -18.41 1.87 0.44
N VAL A 137 -18.26 1.54 -0.84
CA VAL A 137 -16.96 1.17 -1.40
C VAL A 137 -16.20 2.46 -1.72
N LEU A 138 -15.08 2.70 -1.05
CA LEU A 138 -14.30 3.94 -1.17
C LEU A 138 -13.17 3.85 -2.17
N THR A 139 -12.53 2.68 -2.25
CA THR A 139 -11.46 2.42 -3.24
C THR A 139 -11.46 0.95 -3.66
N LEU A 140 -10.87 0.69 -4.82
CA LEU A 140 -10.59 -0.65 -5.33
C LEU A 140 -9.10 -0.83 -5.61
N SER A 141 -8.59 -2.04 -5.39
CA SER A 141 -7.24 -2.41 -5.80
C SER A 141 -7.15 -3.89 -6.15
N ARG A 142 -6.01 -4.25 -6.74
CA ARG A 142 -5.65 -5.60 -7.12
C ARG A 142 -4.15 -5.75 -7.05
N ALA A 143 -3.67 -6.93 -6.66
CA ALA A 143 -2.25 -7.19 -6.50
C ALA A 143 -1.87 -8.62 -6.87
N ASN A 144 -0.64 -8.77 -7.34
CA ASN A 144 0.02 -10.06 -7.54
C ASN A 144 1.09 -10.28 -6.47
N LYS A 145 1.26 -11.53 -6.05
CA LYS A 145 2.32 -11.94 -5.14
C LYS A 145 3.67 -11.80 -5.84
N SER A 146 4.67 -11.33 -5.11
CA SER A 146 6.08 -11.48 -5.51
C SER A 146 6.48 -12.93 -5.27
N VAL A 147 6.15 -13.82 -6.21
CA VAL A 147 6.11 -15.29 -6.01
C VAL A 147 7.36 -15.81 -5.30
N ARG A 148 8.55 -15.42 -5.76
CA ARG A 148 9.83 -15.87 -5.19
C ARG A 148 10.04 -15.39 -3.76
N LEU A 149 9.89 -14.08 -3.51
CA LEU A 149 10.11 -13.54 -2.16
C LEU A 149 9.01 -14.01 -1.20
N PHE A 150 7.77 -14.09 -1.65
CA PHE A 150 6.65 -14.58 -0.84
C PHE A 150 6.89 -16.02 -0.39
N ALA A 151 7.29 -16.91 -1.31
CA ALA A 151 7.62 -18.30 -0.99
C ALA A 151 8.78 -18.38 0.02
N HIS A 152 9.87 -17.63 -0.21
CA HIS A 152 11.00 -17.57 0.71
C HIS A 152 10.58 -17.13 2.12
N VAL A 153 9.78 -16.07 2.23
CA VAL A 153 9.29 -15.59 3.53
C VAL A 153 8.44 -16.64 4.23
N VAL A 154 7.51 -17.27 3.51
CA VAL A 154 6.68 -18.36 4.07
C VAL A 154 7.54 -19.53 4.54
N GLU A 155 8.55 -19.92 3.79
CA GLU A 155 9.46 -21.03 4.12
C GLU A 155 10.29 -20.75 5.36
N GLN A 156 10.91 -19.57 5.45
CA GLN A 156 11.72 -19.19 6.60
C GLN A 156 10.88 -19.09 7.86
N LEU A 157 9.73 -18.42 7.78
CA LEU A 157 8.83 -18.31 8.92
C LEU A 157 8.29 -19.67 9.34
N ALA A 158 7.92 -20.56 8.40
CA ALA A 158 7.46 -21.91 8.73
C ALA A 158 8.54 -22.74 9.46
N ALA A 159 9.81 -22.50 9.15
CA ALA A 159 10.94 -23.12 9.84
C ALA A 159 11.32 -22.44 11.18
N GLY A 160 10.60 -21.40 11.59
CA GLY A 160 10.88 -20.65 12.82
C GLY A 160 12.00 -19.61 12.67
N ALA A 161 12.41 -19.29 11.45
CA ALA A 161 13.49 -18.35 11.14
C ALA A 161 12.96 -17.05 10.51
N GLN A 162 13.76 -15.98 10.60
CA GLN A 162 13.48 -14.74 9.87
C GLN A 162 13.98 -14.83 8.42
N PRO A 163 13.28 -14.18 7.47
CA PRO A 163 13.72 -14.14 6.08
C PRO A 163 15.03 -13.35 5.89
N ASP A 164 15.83 -13.83 4.93
CA ASP A 164 17.06 -13.17 4.45
C ASP A 164 16.87 -11.68 4.14
N SER A 165 17.69 -10.84 4.77
CA SER A 165 17.63 -9.37 4.66
C SER A 165 18.01 -8.84 3.28
N ASP A 166 18.90 -9.52 2.57
CA ASP A 166 19.38 -9.09 1.25
C ASP A 166 18.30 -9.37 0.19
N GLN A 167 17.61 -10.51 0.29
CA GLN A 167 16.46 -10.81 -0.56
C GLN A 167 15.29 -9.83 -0.31
N LEU A 168 15.02 -9.53 0.96
CA LEU A 168 14.05 -8.50 1.33
C LEU A 168 14.45 -7.15 0.73
N THR A 169 15.74 -6.79 0.78
CA THR A 169 16.25 -5.51 0.27
C THR A 169 16.22 -5.40 -1.24
N ALA A 170 16.46 -6.51 -1.94
CA ALA A 170 16.41 -6.55 -3.39
C ALA A 170 14.99 -6.28 -3.94
N THR A 171 13.94 -6.73 -3.24
CA THR A 171 12.56 -6.68 -3.73
C THR A 171 11.69 -5.68 -2.98
N GLY A 172 11.73 -5.67 -1.65
CA GLY A 172 11.07 -4.68 -0.79
C GLY A 172 9.56 -4.83 -0.61
N TYR A 173 8.89 -5.79 -1.27
CA TYR A 173 7.44 -6.01 -1.15
C TYR A 173 7.05 -7.47 -1.34
N LEU A 174 6.00 -7.90 -0.64
CA LEU A 174 5.43 -9.26 -0.77
C LEU A 174 4.31 -9.34 -1.81
N MET A 175 3.59 -8.24 -2.04
CA MET A 175 2.67 -8.09 -3.15
C MET A 175 2.91 -6.76 -3.88
N ARG A 176 2.63 -6.79 -5.19
CA ARG A 176 2.68 -5.64 -6.06
C ARG A 176 1.28 -5.29 -6.51
N THR A 177 0.79 -4.13 -6.10
CA THR A 177 -0.48 -3.58 -6.56
C THR A 177 -0.36 -3.04 -7.97
N THR A 178 -1.42 -3.18 -8.76
CA THR A 178 -1.50 -2.54 -10.09
C THR A 178 -1.77 -1.04 -9.93
N ALA A 179 -2.84 -0.70 -9.21
CA ALA A 179 -3.20 0.66 -8.83
C ALA A 179 -4.21 0.61 -7.66
N VAL A 180 -4.47 1.77 -7.07
CA VAL A 180 -5.61 2.00 -6.17
C VAL A 180 -6.52 3.02 -6.85
N TYR A 181 -7.78 2.65 -7.03
CA TYR A 181 -8.76 3.41 -7.79
C TYR A 181 -9.83 4.00 -6.87
N GLY A 182 -10.14 5.29 -7.04
CA GLY A 182 -11.34 5.95 -6.50
C GLY A 182 -12.54 5.83 -7.45
N ASN A 183 -13.59 6.66 -7.24
CA ASN A 183 -14.87 6.58 -7.99
C ASN A 183 -14.70 6.41 -9.50
N GLY A 184 -14.10 7.42 -10.14
CA GLY A 184 -13.87 7.55 -11.58
C GLY A 184 -14.46 6.44 -12.46
N LYS A 185 -13.69 5.37 -12.67
CA LYS A 185 -13.99 4.29 -13.62
C LYS A 185 -15.00 3.25 -13.11
N PHE A 186 -15.22 3.17 -11.80
CA PHE A 186 -15.84 2.01 -11.16
C PHE A 186 -17.22 2.28 -10.56
N GLY A 187 -17.69 3.54 -10.51
CA GLY A 187 -19.00 3.84 -9.93
C GLY A 187 -19.07 3.50 -8.43
N ILE A 188 -17.95 3.69 -7.71
CA ILE A 188 -17.88 3.51 -6.26
C ILE A 188 -18.23 4.85 -5.56
N ALA A 189 -17.93 5.03 -4.26
CA ALA A 189 -18.31 6.23 -3.53
C ALA A 189 -17.71 7.52 -4.11
N ASP A 190 -18.55 8.55 -4.29
CA ASP A 190 -18.14 9.87 -4.75
C ASP A 190 -17.19 10.60 -3.81
N ARG A 191 -16.38 11.49 -4.39
CA ARG A 191 -15.43 12.30 -3.61
C ARG A 191 -16.10 13.15 -2.54
N ASP A 192 -17.32 13.62 -2.80
CA ASP A 192 -18.12 14.42 -1.87
C ASP A 192 -18.49 13.65 -0.60
N ARG A 193 -18.53 12.31 -0.67
CA ARG A 193 -18.71 11.49 0.53
C ARG A 193 -17.47 11.54 1.43
N LEU A 194 -16.28 11.49 0.82
CA LEU A 194 -14.99 11.52 1.51
C LEU A 194 -14.67 12.88 2.13
N THR A 195 -15.23 13.99 1.61
CA THR A 195 -15.01 15.33 2.20
C THR A 195 -15.66 15.47 3.59
N GLY A 196 -16.67 14.64 3.90
CA GLY A 196 -17.26 14.55 5.23
C GLY A 196 -16.46 13.76 6.25
N TYR A 197 -15.35 13.10 5.86
CA TYR A 197 -14.56 12.26 6.76
C TYR A 197 -13.25 12.97 7.14
N THR A 198 -13.18 13.53 8.35
CA THR A 198 -12.02 14.31 8.85
C THR A 198 -10.66 13.63 8.63
N GLY A 199 -10.62 12.29 8.67
CA GLY A 199 -9.43 11.47 8.41
C GLY A 199 -9.04 11.33 6.94
N LEU A 200 -10.00 11.45 6.02
CA LEU A 200 -9.85 11.16 4.59
C LEU A 200 -10.10 12.38 3.69
N THR A 201 -10.23 13.59 4.25
CA THR A 201 -10.49 14.82 3.48
C THR A 201 -9.31 15.24 2.61
N GLY A 202 -8.08 14.85 2.96
CA GLY A 202 -6.90 15.17 2.16
C GLY A 202 -6.87 14.43 0.82
N PRO A 203 -6.10 14.93 -0.17
CA PRO A 203 -5.88 14.19 -1.42
C PRO A 203 -5.25 12.81 -1.13
N PHE A 204 -5.75 11.80 -1.83
CA PHE A 204 -5.29 10.41 -1.79
C PHE A 204 -5.34 9.71 -0.42
N GLN A 205 -6.01 10.27 0.59
CA GLN A 205 -5.98 9.69 1.95
C GLN A 205 -6.68 8.33 2.02
N ALA A 206 -7.81 8.16 1.31
CA ALA A 206 -8.49 6.88 1.22
C ALA A 206 -7.59 5.84 0.54
N GLU A 207 -6.89 6.23 -0.52
CA GLU A 207 -5.96 5.39 -1.25
C GLU A 207 -4.72 5.03 -0.41
N MET A 208 -4.20 5.97 0.39
CA MET A 208 -3.10 5.68 1.32
C MET A 208 -3.52 4.72 2.42
N LEU A 209 -4.73 4.87 2.98
CA LEU A 209 -5.31 3.91 3.92
C LEU A 209 -5.42 2.51 3.29
N THR A 210 -5.91 2.43 2.05
CA THR A 210 -5.97 1.17 1.31
C THR A 210 -4.61 0.52 1.13
N VAL A 211 -3.59 1.28 0.69
CA VAL A 211 -2.22 0.75 0.53
C VAL A 211 -1.65 0.30 1.87
N PHE A 212 -1.89 1.04 2.95
CA PHE A 212 -1.46 0.67 4.29
C PHE A 212 -2.08 -0.65 4.75
N LEU A 213 -3.39 -0.83 4.57
CA LEU A 213 -4.08 -2.06 4.95
C LEU A 213 -3.69 -3.24 4.03
N ILE A 214 -3.46 -3.01 2.73
CA ILE A 214 -2.95 -4.04 1.82
C ILE A 214 -1.57 -4.51 2.29
N ARG A 215 -0.70 -3.59 2.72
CA ARG A 215 0.62 -3.93 3.28
C ARG A 215 0.49 -4.88 4.46
N GLU A 216 -0.37 -4.54 5.42
CA GLU A 216 -0.62 -5.39 6.59
C GLU A 216 -1.21 -6.75 6.20
N PHE A 217 -2.15 -6.78 5.25
CA PHE A 217 -2.69 -8.01 4.69
C PHE A 217 -1.60 -8.91 4.10
N THR A 218 -0.63 -8.35 3.36
CA THR A 218 0.42 -9.16 2.74
C THR A 218 1.27 -9.92 3.76
N MET A 219 1.58 -9.28 4.89
CA MET A 219 2.33 -9.88 5.99
C MET A 219 1.49 -10.89 6.75
N LEU A 220 0.21 -10.57 7.00
CA LEU A 220 -0.73 -11.51 7.63
C LEU A 220 -0.88 -12.77 6.79
N LEU A 221 -1.01 -12.64 5.47
CA LEU A 221 -1.13 -13.78 4.57
C LEU A 221 0.12 -14.67 4.61
N ALA A 222 1.31 -14.06 4.60
CA ALA A 222 2.57 -14.80 4.71
C ALA A 222 2.69 -15.53 6.06
N GLU A 223 2.36 -14.86 7.16
CA GLU A 223 2.34 -15.45 8.51
C GLU A 223 1.30 -16.59 8.61
N HIS A 224 0.12 -16.44 8.00
CA HIS A 224 -0.90 -17.50 7.95
C HIS A 224 -0.42 -18.73 7.20
N CYS A 225 0.12 -18.56 5.98
CA CYS A 225 0.67 -19.66 5.21
C CYS A 225 1.85 -20.34 5.94
N ALA A 226 2.70 -19.55 6.61
CA ALA A 226 3.80 -20.09 7.42
C ALA A 226 3.28 -20.89 8.63
N GLN A 227 2.25 -20.39 9.31
CA GLN A 227 1.62 -21.06 10.45
C GLN A 227 0.97 -22.40 10.04
N VAL A 228 0.31 -22.43 8.89
CA VAL A 228 -0.26 -23.68 8.34
C VAL A 228 0.84 -24.69 8.01
N LYS A 229 1.95 -24.23 7.40
CA LYS A 229 3.06 -25.10 6.97
C LYS A 229 3.94 -25.58 8.13
N GLY A 230 4.29 -24.69 9.05
CA GLY A 230 5.24 -24.92 10.14
C GLY A 230 4.61 -25.30 11.48
N GLY A 231 3.29 -25.13 11.64
CA GLY A 231 2.59 -25.42 12.88
C GLY A 231 3.20 -24.66 14.06
N LYS A 232 3.55 -25.37 15.13
CA LYS A 232 4.12 -24.76 16.35
C LYS A 232 5.52 -24.16 16.16
N ALA A 233 6.25 -24.59 15.13
CA ALA A 233 7.58 -24.05 14.83
C ALA A 233 7.51 -22.70 14.12
N ALA A 234 6.35 -22.32 13.57
CA ALA A 234 6.24 -21.13 12.75
C ALA A 234 6.51 -19.85 13.57
N ALA A 235 7.40 -19.00 13.05
CA ALA A 235 7.69 -17.69 13.59
C ALA A 235 6.80 -16.62 12.95
N ARG A 236 6.70 -15.48 13.63
CA ARG A 236 6.12 -14.24 13.07
C ARG A 236 7.22 -13.32 12.56
N LEU A 237 6.89 -12.39 11.68
CA LEU A 237 7.86 -11.41 11.21
C LEU A 237 8.28 -10.49 12.35
N ASP A 238 9.58 -10.32 12.53
CA ASP A 238 10.10 -9.40 13.52
C ASP A 238 9.74 -7.95 13.17
N THR A 239 9.56 -7.11 14.18
CA THR A 239 9.17 -5.70 14.00
C THR A 239 10.06 -4.92 13.02
N PRO A 240 11.41 -5.04 13.06
CA PRO A 240 12.27 -4.38 12.08
C PRO A 240 12.01 -4.84 10.64
N VAL A 241 11.76 -6.13 10.43
CA VAL A 241 11.44 -6.69 9.11
C VAL A 241 10.09 -6.21 8.63
N ARG A 242 9.07 -6.22 9.51
CA ARG A 242 7.74 -5.68 9.18
C ARG A 242 7.86 -4.24 8.71
N ARG A 243 8.57 -3.37 9.45
CA ARG A 243 8.76 -1.95 9.09
C ARG A 243 9.43 -1.74 7.72
N TYR A 244 10.19 -2.72 7.26
CA TYR A 244 10.90 -2.67 6.00
C TYR A 244 10.04 -3.06 4.78
N ILE A 245 9.19 -4.06 4.95
CA ILE A 245 8.32 -4.57 3.88
C ILE A 245 7.31 -3.50 3.48
N GLY A 246 7.25 -3.15 2.20
CA GLY A 246 6.27 -2.27 1.60
C GLY A 246 5.28 -3.01 0.69
N VAL A 247 4.57 -2.23 -0.13
CA VAL A 247 3.70 -2.72 -1.22
C VAL A 247 4.23 -2.17 -2.53
N GLY A 248 4.46 -3.05 -3.51
CA GLY A 248 4.93 -2.63 -4.82
C GLY A 248 3.83 -1.93 -5.62
N ASN A 249 4.23 -1.11 -6.60
CA ASN A 249 3.32 -0.46 -7.56
C ASN A 249 3.72 -0.82 -9.00
N SER A 250 2.76 -1.27 -9.83
CA SER A 250 3.00 -1.68 -11.22
C SER A 250 2.77 -0.58 -12.26
N THR A 251 1.96 0.44 -11.98
CA THR A 251 1.52 1.40 -13.03
C THR A 251 2.53 2.48 -13.39
N GLY A 252 3.57 2.74 -12.58
CA GLY A 252 4.51 3.84 -12.81
C GLY A 252 3.89 5.26 -12.75
N LEU A 253 2.56 5.37 -12.84
CA LEU A 253 1.73 6.58 -12.75
C LEU A 253 1.66 7.19 -11.35
N GLY A 254 2.19 6.51 -10.33
CA GLY A 254 2.47 7.13 -9.04
C GLY A 254 3.39 8.37 -9.14
N MET A 255 4.06 8.57 -10.29
CA MET A 255 4.86 9.76 -10.60
C MET A 255 4.08 10.95 -11.17
N ALA A 256 2.78 10.85 -11.47
CA ALA A 256 2.02 12.05 -11.86
C ALA A 256 2.03 13.14 -10.75
N LEU A 257 2.27 12.73 -9.50
CA LEU A 257 2.44 13.63 -8.34
C LEU A 257 3.88 14.01 -8.03
N PHE A 258 4.87 13.45 -8.74
CA PHE A 258 6.24 13.99 -8.70
C PHE A 258 6.27 15.40 -9.33
N TRP A 259 5.46 15.61 -10.37
CA TRP A 259 5.47 16.85 -11.17
C TRP A 259 4.76 18.04 -10.52
N SER A 260 3.85 17.83 -9.58
CA SER A 260 3.16 18.93 -8.90
C SER A 260 4.00 19.64 -7.83
N ILE A 261 5.25 19.19 -7.59
CA ILE A 261 6.14 19.74 -6.55
C ILE A 261 7.32 20.55 -7.14
N THR A 262 7.62 20.44 -8.43
CA THR A 262 8.74 21.15 -9.08
C THR A 262 8.32 21.84 -10.37
N ARG A 263 8.34 23.18 -10.36
CA ARG A 263 8.26 24.02 -11.56
C ARG A 263 9.40 23.62 -12.50
N ALA A 264 9.04 23.16 -13.71
CA ALA A 264 9.91 22.80 -14.84
C ALA A 264 10.55 21.39 -14.81
N LEU A 265 9.97 20.46 -15.58
CA LEU A 265 10.60 19.72 -16.70
C LEU A 265 9.75 18.49 -17.08
N PHE A 266 9.32 18.43 -18.34
CA PHE A 266 8.65 17.29 -18.98
C PHE A 266 9.71 16.38 -19.61
N THR A 267 9.62 15.07 -19.36
CA THR A 267 9.87 13.99 -20.34
C THR A 267 9.64 12.62 -19.68
N ALA A 268 8.90 11.74 -20.39
CA ALA A 268 8.56 10.40 -19.96
C ALA A 268 9.69 9.41 -20.29
N GLY A 269 9.98 8.47 -19.38
CA GLY A 269 10.88 7.35 -19.61
C GLY A 269 10.75 6.30 -18.50
N SER A 270 10.57 5.06 -18.89
CA SER A 270 10.54 3.86 -18.04
C SER A 270 11.88 3.67 -17.31
N TRP A 271 11.88 3.68 -15.98
CA TRP A 271 13.08 3.40 -15.18
C TRP A 271 12.77 2.45 -14.00
N PRO A 272 13.70 1.55 -13.66
CA PRO A 272 13.45 0.38 -12.83
C PRO A 272 13.22 0.72 -11.35
N VAL A 273 12.27 0.00 -10.78
CA VAL A 273 11.73 0.10 -9.42
C VAL A 273 12.80 -0.25 -8.38
N ARG A 274 13.29 0.75 -7.64
CA ARG A 274 13.92 0.60 -6.33
C ARG A 274 13.33 1.64 -5.39
N TRP A 275 12.23 1.30 -4.72
CA TRP A 275 11.60 2.16 -3.72
C TRP A 275 11.63 1.44 -2.38
N LEU A 276 12.45 1.95 -1.46
CA LEU A 276 12.62 1.41 -0.11
C LEU A 276 12.12 2.40 0.94
N TRP A 277 11.33 1.85 1.87
CA TRP A 277 10.82 2.50 3.07
C TRP A 277 11.88 2.43 4.16
N GLN A 278 12.49 3.56 4.52
CA GLN A 278 13.21 3.71 5.78
C GLN A 278 12.51 4.77 6.63
N LEU A 279 11.79 4.31 7.65
CA LEU A 279 11.38 5.13 8.78
C LEU A 279 12.36 4.86 9.92
N HIS A 280 13.40 5.67 10.02
CA HIS A 280 14.05 5.92 11.31
C HIS A 280 13.09 6.81 12.12
N VAL A 281 12.40 6.21 13.08
CA VAL A 281 11.68 6.93 14.13
C VAL A 281 12.51 6.69 15.40
N MET A 282 13.14 7.77 15.89
CA MET A 282 13.39 7.93 17.33
C MET A 282 12.06 8.21 18.01
#